data_AF-A0A016W9T6-F1
#
_entry.id   AF-A0A016W9T6-F1
#
_cell.length_a   1.000
_cell.length_b   1.000
_cell.length_c   1.000
_cell.angle_alpha   90.00
_cell.angle_beta   90.00
_cell.angle_gamma   90.00
#
_symmetry.space_group_name_H-M   'P 1'
#
loop_
_entity.id
_entity.type
_entity.pdbx_description
1 polymer ?
#
loop_
_entity_poly.entity_id
_entity_poly.type
_entity_poly.pdbx_seq_one_letter_code
_entity_poly.pdbx_strand_id
1 'polypeptide(L)'
;MAMFIAAKLAKFVRNQMRIKFDSILFFSKLQIALFWIYSKKGLKTFVKNRVQFIHNTVNDLRTNNTKVKFHFVITNDNPADYATRGLTATDCAHHTWWNGPSSVLTPEEQWPNRNMDFSDLTFDDEEEANSEFKTPTVCKGSFTSVIPYRRINKYNKLVKIVGIVLKFPRKRVYDRISREGKIRLDVTLQLNRIEPSRNTTLDDVQQAEHFITRHHYKENVSELNRYTQDRNLKLFSDKDGIFRAITRMKNSRLQHDAKNPVLLLPKHPLSQMILEKHHRKLRHGGVPHAIVPVRGKYIMLKPRQIAESVLR
;
A
#
# COMPACT_ATOMS: atom_id res chain seq x y z
N MET A 1 12.50 10.45 2.65
CA MET A 1 12.20 11.19 1.40
C MET A 1 12.75 12.61 1.46
N ALA A 2 12.52 13.38 2.53
CA ALA A 2 13.05 14.73 2.70
C ALA A 2 14.58 14.84 2.46
N MET A 3 15.37 13.96 3.08
CA MET A 3 16.83 13.91 2.88
C MET A 3 17.29 13.75 1.43
N PHE A 4 16.54 12.97 0.65
CA PHE A 4 16.83 12.80 -0.78
C PHE A 4 16.50 14.06 -1.58
N ILE A 5 15.44 14.78 -1.21
CA ILE A 5 15.08 16.07 -1.81
C ILE A 5 16.13 17.13 -1.44
N ALA A 6 16.55 17.17 -0.18
CA ALA A 6 17.60 18.08 0.28
C ALA A 6 18.92 17.87 -0.48
N ALA A 7 19.35 16.62 -0.67
CA ALA A 7 20.54 16.32 -1.48
C ALA A 7 20.40 16.79 -2.93
N LYS A 8 19.23 16.59 -3.56
CA LYS A 8 18.95 17.14 -4.90
C LYS A 8 19.04 18.65 -4.94
N LEU A 9 18.46 19.32 -3.95
CA LEU A 9 18.50 20.77 -3.84
C LEU A 9 19.93 21.28 -3.67
N ALA A 10 20.71 20.69 -2.76
CA ALA A 10 22.11 21.05 -2.56
C ALA A 10 22.93 20.92 -3.86
N LYS A 11 22.74 19.81 -4.59
CA LYS A 11 23.37 19.62 -5.90
C LYS A 11 22.94 20.69 -6.91
N PHE A 12 21.64 21.00 -6.97
CA PHE A 12 21.11 22.01 -7.87
C PHE A 12 21.67 23.40 -7.55
N VAL A 13 21.55 23.85 -6.30
CA VAL A 13 22.01 25.17 -5.85
C VAL A 13 23.50 25.33 -6.10
N ARG A 14 24.31 24.33 -5.73
CA ARG A 14 25.75 24.35 -6.03
C ARG A 14 26.03 24.56 -7.52
N ASN A 15 25.32 23.85 -8.39
CA ASN A 15 25.57 23.93 -9.83
C ASN A 15 25.14 25.28 -10.44
N GLN A 16 24.18 25.97 -9.85
CA GLN A 16 23.70 27.27 -10.33
C GLN A 16 24.50 28.44 -9.74
N MET A 17 25.03 28.28 -8.54
CA MET A 17 25.72 29.33 -7.82
C MET A 17 27.22 29.34 -8.18
N ARG A 18 27.77 30.52 -8.46
CA ARG A 18 29.21 30.70 -8.75
C ARG A 18 30.07 30.90 -7.49
N ILE A 19 29.52 30.64 -6.32
CA ILE A 19 30.22 30.73 -5.03
C ILE A 19 30.69 29.35 -4.59
N LYS A 20 31.86 29.30 -3.95
CA LYS A 20 32.35 28.08 -3.31
C LYS A 20 31.69 27.95 -1.94
N PHE A 21 31.21 26.75 -1.64
CA PHE A 21 30.67 26.42 -0.32
C PHE A 21 31.75 25.69 0.47
N ASP A 22 32.18 26.27 1.59
CA ASP A 22 33.12 25.61 2.49
C ASP A 22 32.49 24.42 3.21
N SER A 23 31.18 24.54 3.53
CA SER A 23 30.40 23.48 4.16
C SER A 23 28.95 23.47 3.69
N ILE A 24 28.36 22.27 3.67
CA ILE A 24 26.93 22.02 3.47
C ILE A 24 26.46 21.05 4.56
N LEU A 25 25.50 21.50 5.35
CA LEU A 25 25.04 20.78 6.54
C LEU A 25 23.58 20.40 6.36
N PHE A 26 23.27 19.12 6.57
CA PHE A 26 21.91 18.59 6.43
C PHE A 26 21.33 18.23 7.78
N PHE A 27 20.13 18.70 8.07
CA PHE A 27 19.44 18.43 9.33
C PHE A 27 18.21 17.55 9.11
N SER A 28 18.03 16.52 9.94
CA SER A 28 16.87 15.63 9.91
C SER A 28 16.44 15.21 11.30
N LYS A 29 15.16 15.38 11.60
CA LYS A 29 14.54 14.83 12.83
C LYS A 29 14.23 13.33 12.77
N LEU A 30 14.42 12.69 11.62
CA LEU A 30 14.14 11.26 11.47
C LEU A 30 15.42 10.47 11.66
N GLN A 31 15.61 9.92 12.86
CA GLN A 31 16.77 9.08 13.19
C GLN A 31 16.92 7.89 12.24
N ILE A 32 15.81 7.26 11.83
CA ILE A 32 15.85 6.15 10.85
C ILE A 32 16.41 6.57 9.48
N ALA A 33 16.19 7.83 9.07
CA ALA A 33 16.72 8.33 7.81
C ALA A 33 18.24 8.57 7.89
N LEU A 34 18.71 9.07 9.03
CA LEU A 34 20.14 9.23 9.31
C LEU A 34 20.82 7.85 9.41
N PHE A 35 20.21 6.90 10.13
CA PHE A 35 20.69 5.52 10.20
C PHE A 35 20.86 4.91 8.81
N TRP A 36 19.86 4.98 7.92
CA TRP A 36 20.02 4.42 6.57
C TRP A 36 21.13 5.09 5.75
N ILE A 37 21.47 6.35 6.02
CA ILE A 37 22.59 7.04 5.35
C ILE A 37 23.94 6.54 5.90
N TYR A 38 24.04 6.19 7.17
CA TYR A 38 25.29 5.73 7.79
C TYR A 38 25.43 4.20 7.85
N SER A 39 24.34 3.46 7.69
CA SER A 39 24.30 2.01 7.85
C SER A 39 24.98 1.26 6.71
N LYS A 40 25.72 0.21 7.07
CA LYS A 40 26.30 -0.76 6.13
C LYS A 40 25.37 -1.96 5.85
N LYS A 41 24.18 -2.01 6.47
CA LYS A 41 23.22 -3.12 6.30
C LYS A 41 22.56 -3.09 4.93
N GLY A 42 22.12 -4.25 4.44
CA GLY A 42 21.35 -4.36 3.20
C GLY A 42 20.01 -3.63 3.29
N LEU A 43 19.82 -2.58 2.47
CA LEU A 43 18.58 -1.80 2.42
C LEU A 43 17.64 -2.31 1.31
N LYS A 44 16.32 -2.25 1.53
CA LYS A 44 15.30 -2.52 0.49
C LYS A 44 15.53 -1.60 -0.72
N THR A 45 15.34 -2.10 -1.94
CA THR A 45 15.70 -1.42 -3.20
C THR A 45 15.23 0.05 -3.29
N PHE A 46 14.01 0.35 -2.84
CA PHE A 46 13.48 1.71 -2.85
C PHE A 46 14.28 2.69 -1.97
N VAL A 47 14.74 2.24 -0.80
CA VAL A 47 15.55 3.01 0.14
C VAL A 47 17.00 3.04 -0.36
N LYS A 48 17.54 1.88 -0.76
CA LYS A 48 18.89 1.75 -1.31
C LYS A 48 19.15 2.73 -2.45
N ASN A 49 18.26 2.81 -3.44
CA ASN A 49 18.44 3.70 -4.59
C ASN A 49 18.49 5.19 -4.19
N ARG A 50 17.78 5.59 -3.13
CA ARG A 50 17.79 6.97 -2.63
C ARG A 50 19.04 7.27 -1.80
N VAL A 51 19.43 6.34 -0.94
CA VAL A 51 20.66 6.43 -0.15
C VAL A 51 21.87 6.48 -1.07
N GLN A 52 21.90 5.65 -2.12
CA GLN A 52 22.95 5.69 -3.14
C GLN A 52 23.05 7.05 -3.83
N PHE A 53 21.91 7.66 -4.19
CA PHE A 53 21.91 9.00 -4.77
C PHE A 53 22.48 10.05 -3.82
N ILE A 54 22.12 9.97 -2.52
CA ILE A 54 22.66 10.86 -1.49
C ILE A 54 24.17 10.68 -1.40
N HIS A 55 24.68 9.45 -1.31
CA HIS A 55 26.13 9.19 -1.29
C HIS A 55 26.86 9.72 -2.51
N ASN A 56 26.33 9.49 -3.71
CA ASN A 56 26.94 10.00 -4.94
C ASN A 56 27.01 11.53 -4.94
N THR A 57 25.95 12.18 -4.43
CA THR A 57 25.92 13.65 -4.29
C THR A 57 26.93 14.13 -3.27
N VAL A 58 26.99 13.51 -2.09
CA VAL A 58 27.95 13.85 -1.03
C VAL A 58 29.39 13.68 -1.52
N ASN A 59 29.68 12.61 -2.25
CA ASN A 59 31.00 12.37 -2.81
C ASN A 59 31.37 13.46 -3.82
N ASP A 60 30.48 13.80 -4.75
CA ASP A 60 30.67 14.91 -5.69
C ASP A 60 30.94 16.24 -4.96
N LEU A 61 30.16 16.57 -3.92
CA LEU A 61 30.41 17.76 -3.10
C LEU A 61 31.79 17.74 -2.43
N ARG A 62 32.18 16.60 -1.85
CA ARG A 62 33.48 16.43 -1.18
C ARG A 62 34.67 16.50 -2.13
N THR A 63 34.56 15.94 -3.33
CA THR A 63 35.59 16.07 -4.39
C THR A 63 35.84 17.53 -4.76
N ASN A 64 34.85 18.41 -4.54
CA ASN A 64 34.97 19.85 -4.77
C ASN A 64 35.36 20.63 -3.50
N ASN A 65 35.97 19.95 -2.54
CA ASN A 65 36.48 20.51 -1.28
C ASN A 65 35.41 21.10 -0.36
N THR A 66 34.14 20.72 -0.52
CA THR A 66 33.04 21.12 0.37
C THR A 66 32.87 20.10 1.49
N LYS A 67 32.90 20.56 2.76
CA LYS A 67 32.62 19.73 3.92
C LYS A 67 31.13 19.37 3.97
N VAL A 68 30.80 18.10 4.12
CA VAL A 68 29.40 17.65 4.18
C VAL A 68 29.15 16.78 5.42
N LYS A 69 28.17 17.17 6.21
CA LYS A 69 27.78 16.50 7.46
C LYS A 69 26.25 16.42 7.60
N PHE A 70 25.78 15.34 8.21
CA PHE A 70 24.37 15.13 8.54
C PHE A 70 24.18 15.21 10.05
N HIS A 71 23.19 15.97 10.48
CA HIS A 71 22.87 16.24 11.88
C HIS A 71 21.43 15.85 12.19
N PHE A 72 21.22 15.42 13.44
CA PHE A 72 19.88 15.28 13.99
C PHE A 72 19.41 16.62 14.54
N VAL A 73 18.14 16.95 14.29
CA VAL A 73 17.45 18.10 14.88
C VAL A 73 16.21 17.61 15.62
N ILE A 74 15.97 18.13 16.82
CA ILE A 74 14.79 17.76 17.61
C ILE A 74 13.53 18.26 16.90
N THR A 75 12.41 17.54 17.04
CA THR A 75 11.14 17.86 16.35
C THR A 75 10.72 19.32 16.50
N ASN A 76 10.83 19.89 17.70
CA ASN A 76 10.40 21.26 17.98
C ASN A 76 11.31 22.32 17.31
N ASP A 77 12.55 21.95 16.99
CA ASP A 77 13.53 22.84 16.36
C ASP A 77 13.67 22.60 14.86
N ASN A 78 12.82 21.75 14.26
CA ASN A 78 12.86 21.47 12.83
C ASN A 78 11.91 22.39 12.04
N PRO A 79 12.38 23.51 11.46
CA PRO A 79 11.50 24.43 10.71
C PRO A 79 10.80 23.74 9.53
N ALA A 80 11.38 22.69 8.96
CA ALA A 80 10.79 21.94 7.85
C ALA A 80 9.48 21.22 8.21
N ASP A 81 9.21 20.96 9.49
CA ASP A 81 7.93 20.40 9.92
C ASP A 81 6.77 21.35 9.62
N TYR A 82 6.98 22.64 9.91
CA TYR A 82 5.94 23.65 9.77
C TYR A 82 5.59 23.92 8.30
N ALA A 83 6.59 23.83 7.40
CA ALA A 83 6.32 23.85 5.97
C ALA A 83 5.46 22.66 5.49
N THR A 84 5.50 21.52 6.19
CA THR A 84 4.66 20.36 5.85
C THR A 84 3.30 20.33 6.56
N ARG A 85 3.17 20.97 7.73
CA ARG A 85 1.95 21.01 8.54
C ARG A 85 1.08 22.23 8.26
N GLY A 86 1.68 23.30 7.73
CA GLY A 86 1.04 24.59 7.53
C GLY A 86 1.19 25.51 8.76
N LEU A 87 1.20 26.81 8.50
CA LEU A 87 1.21 27.89 9.49
C LEU A 87 0.14 28.91 9.11
N THR A 88 -0.42 29.61 10.10
CA THR A 88 -1.24 30.78 9.84
C THR A 88 -0.37 31.95 9.35
N ALA A 89 -0.96 32.94 8.67
CA ALA A 89 -0.21 34.09 8.18
C ALA A 89 0.48 34.88 9.31
N THR A 90 -0.18 34.99 10.47
CA THR A 90 0.34 35.66 11.66
C THR A 90 1.50 34.90 12.29
N ASP A 91 1.38 33.57 12.42
CA ASP A 91 2.45 32.74 13.02
C ASP A 91 3.68 32.65 12.11
N CYS A 92 3.47 32.77 10.79
CA CYS A 92 4.54 32.70 9.80
C CYS A 92 5.48 33.91 9.84
N ALA A 93 4.98 35.12 10.17
CA ALA A 93 5.73 36.37 10.03
C ALA A 93 7.05 36.39 10.83
N HIS A 94 7.07 35.77 12.01
CA HIS A 94 8.25 35.72 12.91
C HIS A 94 8.76 34.29 13.14
N HIS A 95 8.38 33.34 12.29
CA HIS A 95 8.69 31.92 12.50
C HIS A 95 10.17 31.60 12.25
N THR A 96 10.68 30.57 12.94
CA THR A 96 12.01 29.96 12.73
C THR A 96 12.24 29.42 11.31
N TRP A 97 11.23 29.44 10.44
CA TRP A 97 11.38 29.06 9.03
C TRP A 97 12.27 30.04 8.27
N TRP A 98 12.14 31.34 8.57
CA TRP A 98 12.89 32.40 7.89
C TRP A 98 14.31 32.56 8.42
N ASN A 99 14.49 32.35 9.72
CA ASN A 99 15.76 32.60 10.40
C ASN A 99 16.55 31.31 10.72
N GLY A 100 15.94 30.15 10.52
CA GLY A 100 16.47 28.86 10.95
C GLY A 100 16.33 28.61 12.46
N PRO A 101 16.73 27.42 12.94
CA PRO A 101 16.81 27.13 14.36
C PRO A 101 17.92 27.96 15.01
N SER A 102 17.68 28.47 16.22
CA SER A 102 18.69 29.25 16.98
C SER A 102 19.98 28.46 17.21
N SER A 103 19.90 27.14 17.31
CA SER A 103 21.05 26.24 17.45
C SER A 103 21.96 26.22 16.23
N VAL A 104 21.52 26.61 15.03
CA VAL A 104 22.38 26.69 13.84
C VAL A 104 23.19 27.99 13.81
N LEU A 105 22.77 29.00 14.60
CA LEU A 105 23.46 30.28 14.72
C LEU A 105 24.53 30.29 15.83
N THR A 106 24.60 29.25 16.64
CA THR A 106 25.65 29.07 17.65
C THR A 106 26.84 28.30 17.07
N PRO A 107 28.04 28.34 17.70
CA PRO A 107 29.17 27.51 17.29
C PRO A 107 28.81 26.01 17.27
N GLU A 108 29.39 25.24 16.34
CA GLU A 108 29.10 23.80 16.15
C GLU A 108 29.33 22.99 17.44
N GLU A 109 30.20 23.47 18.33
CA GLU A 109 30.48 22.90 19.65
C GLU A 109 29.24 22.87 20.56
N GLN A 110 28.32 23.82 20.38
CA GLN A 110 27.12 24.01 21.19
C GLN A 110 25.89 23.37 20.55
N TRP A 111 26.04 22.69 19.42
CA TRP A 111 24.90 22.10 18.72
C TRP A 111 24.39 20.87 19.45
N PRO A 112 23.05 20.69 19.52
CA PRO A 112 22.49 19.48 20.08
C PRO A 112 22.97 18.28 19.25
N ASN A 113 23.54 17.27 19.91
CA ASN A 113 23.98 15.99 19.34
C ASN A 113 25.27 16.04 18.48
N ARG A 114 26.22 16.92 18.81
CA ARG A 114 27.58 16.98 18.20
C ARG A 114 28.28 15.62 18.08
N ASN A 115 28.07 14.75 19.09
CA ASN A 115 28.74 13.46 19.23
C ASN A 115 27.84 12.26 18.90
N MET A 116 26.68 12.45 18.26
CA MET A 116 25.88 11.30 17.81
C MET A 116 26.59 10.64 16.62
N ASP A 117 27.31 9.55 16.91
CA ASP A 117 27.73 8.63 15.88
C ASP A 117 26.57 7.67 15.56
N PHE A 118 26.12 7.72 14.31
CA PHE A 118 25.05 6.85 13.83
C PHE A 118 25.59 5.48 13.37
N SER A 119 26.90 5.24 13.48
CA SER A 119 27.51 3.93 13.21
C SER A 119 27.01 2.83 14.14
N ASP A 120 26.68 3.18 15.39
CA ASP A 120 26.49 2.22 16.49
C ASP A 120 25.02 2.06 16.92
N LEU A 121 24.08 2.76 16.26
CA LEU A 121 22.66 2.62 16.56
C LEU A 121 22.12 1.30 15.99
N THR A 122 21.98 0.30 16.85
CA THR A 122 21.18 -0.89 16.58
C THR A 122 19.72 -0.60 16.90
N PHE A 123 18.88 -0.51 15.86
CA PHE A 123 17.46 -0.72 16.05
C PHE A 123 17.22 -2.22 15.99
N ASP A 124 16.64 -2.77 17.06
CA ASP A 124 16.03 -4.08 17.00
C ASP A 124 14.90 -4.01 15.98
N ASP A 125 15.11 -4.66 14.85
CA ASP A 125 14.03 -5.11 13.99
C ASP A 125 13.32 -6.25 14.75
N GLU A 126 12.69 -5.95 15.89
CA GLU A 126 11.85 -6.93 16.57
C GLU A 126 10.66 -7.27 15.67
N GLU A 127 10.61 -8.56 15.35
CA GLU A 127 9.54 -9.31 14.68
C GLU A 127 9.22 -9.00 13.21
N GLU A 128 9.94 -9.67 12.31
CA GLU A 128 9.29 -10.26 11.14
C GLU A 128 9.69 -11.74 11.02
N ALA A 129 9.08 -12.51 11.92
CA ALA A 129 9.19 -13.95 12.10
C ALA A 129 9.45 -14.72 10.81
N ASN A 130 10.52 -15.51 10.84
CA ASN A 130 10.63 -16.73 10.08
C ASN A 130 9.49 -17.68 10.47
N SER A 131 8.39 -17.64 9.72
CA SER A 131 7.45 -18.76 9.70
C SER A 131 7.76 -19.63 8.49
N GLU A 132 8.03 -20.90 8.77
CA GLU A 132 8.30 -21.97 7.81
C GLU A 132 7.25 -22.04 6.70
N PHE A 133 7.76 -22.22 5.48
CA PHE A 133 6.99 -22.39 4.28
C PHE A 133 6.26 -23.73 4.30
N LYS A 134 4.93 -23.72 4.44
CA LYS A 134 4.09 -24.84 3.98
C LYS A 134 3.74 -24.62 2.51
N THR A 135 4.41 -25.37 1.63
CA THR A 135 4.04 -25.49 0.22
C THR A 135 2.66 -26.16 0.10
N PRO A 136 1.63 -25.54 -0.50
CA PRO A 136 0.43 -26.25 -0.86
C PRO A 136 0.67 -27.02 -2.17
N THR A 137 0.28 -28.29 -2.16
CA THR A 137 0.21 -29.18 -3.31
C THR A 137 -0.56 -28.53 -4.45
N VAL A 138 0.11 -28.35 -5.61
CA VAL A 138 -0.50 -27.87 -6.84
C VAL A 138 -1.40 -28.97 -7.42
N CYS A 139 -2.71 -28.78 -7.38
CA CYS A 139 -3.63 -29.60 -8.17
C CYS A 139 -3.43 -29.25 -9.66
N LYS A 140 -2.96 -30.24 -10.45
CA LYS A 140 -2.63 -30.14 -11.89
C LYS A 140 -3.83 -29.98 -12.85
N GLY A 141 -4.91 -29.32 -12.44
CA GLY A 141 -6.09 -29.08 -13.29
C GLY A 141 -6.37 -27.59 -13.48
N SER A 142 -6.59 -27.13 -14.71
CA SER A 142 -7.13 -25.79 -14.97
C SER A 142 -8.60 -25.76 -14.54
N PHE A 143 -8.87 -25.25 -13.33
CA PHE A 143 -10.24 -25.03 -12.87
C PHE A 143 -10.87 -23.90 -13.69
N THR A 144 -11.97 -24.19 -14.37
CA THR A 144 -12.80 -23.17 -15.03
C THR A 144 -14.00 -22.87 -14.14
N SER A 145 -14.21 -21.60 -13.81
CA SER A 145 -15.34 -21.19 -12.99
C SER A 145 -16.66 -21.34 -13.72
N VAL A 146 -17.70 -21.70 -12.97
CA VAL A 146 -19.11 -21.60 -13.44
C VAL A 146 -19.55 -20.15 -13.64
N ILE A 147 -18.80 -19.18 -13.11
CA ILE A 147 -19.07 -17.75 -13.23
C ILE A 147 -18.48 -17.25 -14.57
N PRO A 148 -19.29 -16.66 -15.46
CA PRO A 148 -18.84 -16.34 -16.81
C PRO A 148 -18.13 -14.99 -16.88
N TYR A 149 -16.96 -14.87 -16.23
CA TYR A 149 -16.17 -13.63 -16.15
C TYR A 149 -15.82 -13.01 -17.51
N ARG A 150 -15.69 -13.84 -18.56
CA ARG A 150 -15.33 -13.38 -19.92
C ARG A 150 -16.55 -13.05 -20.79
N ARG A 151 -17.75 -13.55 -20.46
CA ARG A 151 -18.97 -13.28 -21.23
C ARG A 151 -19.73 -12.06 -20.70
N ILE A 152 -19.54 -11.74 -19.43
CA ILE A 152 -20.15 -10.56 -18.79
C ILE A 152 -19.08 -9.50 -18.61
N ASN A 153 -19.28 -8.33 -19.20
CA ASN A 153 -18.33 -7.21 -19.16
C ASN A 153 -18.68 -6.13 -18.11
N LYS A 154 -19.77 -6.29 -17.36
CA LYS A 154 -20.20 -5.31 -16.34
C LYS A 154 -20.25 -5.95 -14.96
N TYR A 155 -19.45 -5.42 -14.02
CA TYR A 155 -19.40 -5.91 -12.64
C TYR A 155 -20.78 -5.98 -11.97
N ASN A 156 -21.57 -4.90 -12.01
CA ASN A 156 -22.87 -4.87 -11.35
C ASN A 156 -23.86 -5.90 -11.96
N LYS A 157 -23.74 -6.17 -13.28
CA LYS A 157 -24.54 -7.19 -13.96
C LYS A 157 -24.13 -8.59 -13.49
N LEU A 158 -22.82 -8.83 -13.35
CA LEU A 158 -22.27 -10.09 -12.86
C LEU A 158 -22.77 -10.39 -11.44
N VAL A 159 -22.62 -9.43 -10.52
CA VAL A 159 -23.08 -9.57 -9.13
C VAL A 159 -24.58 -9.84 -9.06
N LYS A 160 -25.39 -9.11 -9.84
CA LYS A 160 -26.84 -9.32 -9.91
C LYS A 160 -27.20 -10.74 -10.39
N ILE A 161 -26.57 -11.20 -11.47
CA ILE A 161 -26.83 -12.54 -12.01
C ILE A 161 -26.45 -13.61 -11.00
N VAL A 162 -25.26 -13.51 -10.41
CA VAL A 162 -24.78 -14.48 -9.40
C VAL A 162 -25.70 -14.49 -8.18
N GLY A 163 -26.14 -13.33 -7.68
CA GLY A 163 -27.07 -13.26 -6.54
C GLY A 163 -28.40 -13.95 -6.83
N ILE A 164 -28.99 -13.73 -8.02
CA ILE A 164 -30.22 -14.42 -8.43
C ILE A 164 -30.00 -15.93 -8.55
N VAL A 165 -28.87 -16.34 -9.13
CA VAL A 165 -28.52 -17.77 -9.30
C VAL A 165 -28.34 -18.45 -7.94
N LEU A 166 -27.71 -17.81 -6.95
CA LEU A 166 -27.53 -18.38 -5.60
C LEU A 166 -28.84 -18.45 -4.81
N LYS A 167 -29.80 -17.57 -5.07
CA LYS A 167 -31.15 -17.65 -4.47
C LYS A 167 -31.95 -18.86 -4.94
N PHE A 168 -31.76 -19.28 -6.18
CA PHE A 168 -32.50 -20.41 -6.74
C PHE A 168 -32.32 -21.70 -5.91
N PRO A 169 -31.10 -22.23 -5.66
CA PRO A 169 -30.92 -23.42 -4.85
C PRO A 169 -31.34 -23.17 -3.40
N ARG A 170 -31.15 -21.95 -2.85
CA ARG A 170 -31.61 -21.63 -1.49
C ARG A 170 -33.13 -21.77 -1.34
N LYS A 171 -33.91 -21.37 -2.35
CA LYS A 171 -35.37 -21.40 -2.32
C LYS A 171 -35.97 -22.73 -2.78
N ARG A 172 -35.35 -23.41 -3.74
CA ARG A 172 -35.94 -24.59 -4.41
C ARG A 172 -35.32 -25.92 -3.99
N VAL A 173 -34.09 -25.92 -3.51
CA VAL A 173 -33.31 -27.13 -3.25
C VAL A 173 -33.00 -27.29 -1.76
N TYR A 174 -32.55 -26.22 -1.11
CA TYR A 174 -31.95 -26.27 0.23
C TYR A 174 -32.83 -26.93 1.30
N ASP A 175 -34.13 -26.63 1.33
CA ASP A 175 -35.02 -27.19 2.35
C ASP A 175 -35.48 -28.63 2.05
N ARG A 176 -35.23 -29.12 0.82
CA ARG A 176 -35.68 -30.43 0.32
C ARG A 176 -34.61 -31.53 0.37
N ILE A 177 -33.39 -31.19 0.79
CA ILE A 177 -32.25 -32.12 0.82
C ILE A 177 -31.95 -32.59 2.25
N SER A 178 -31.21 -33.69 2.35
CA SER A 178 -30.74 -34.24 3.63
C SER A 178 -29.86 -33.24 4.39
N ARG A 179 -29.71 -33.46 5.70
CA ARG A 179 -28.85 -32.65 6.57
C ARG A 179 -27.42 -32.56 6.03
N GLU A 180 -26.87 -33.67 5.55
CA GLU A 180 -25.55 -33.73 4.91
C GLU A 180 -25.49 -32.87 3.64
N GLY A 181 -26.54 -32.91 2.82
CA GLY A 181 -26.65 -32.06 1.64
C GLY A 181 -26.64 -30.57 1.99
N LYS A 182 -27.35 -30.17 3.05
CA LYS A 182 -27.36 -28.78 3.55
C LYS A 182 -25.96 -28.33 3.95
N ILE A 183 -25.25 -29.15 4.75
CA ILE A 183 -23.87 -28.87 5.17
C ILE A 183 -22.95 -28.65 3.96
N ARG A 184 -23.03 -29.51 2.94
CA ARG A 184 -22.21 -29.34 1.72
C ARG A 184 -22.52 -28.03 0.99
N LEU A 185 -23.80 -27.66 0.87
CA LEU A 185 -24.19 -26.40 0.22
C LEU A 185 -23.79 -25.18 1.05
N ASP A 186 -23.79 -25.26 2.37
CA ASP A 186 -23.34 -24.17 3.25
C ASP A 186 -21.84 -23.95 3.15
N VAL A 187 -21.06 -25.03 3.15
CA VAL A 187 -19.59 -24.94 2.98
C VAL A 187 -19.24 -24.39 1.59
N THR A 188 -19.94 -24.85 0.55
CA THR A 188 -19.57 -24.52 -0.83
C THR A 188 -20.11 -23.17 -1.27
N LEU A 189 -21.40 -22.92 -1.06
CA LEU A 189 -22.14 -21.77 -1.57
C LEU A 189 -22.57 -20.79 -0.48
N GLN A 190 -22.43 -21.14 0.81
CA GLN A 190 -22.88 -20.32 1.96
C GLN A 190 -24.38 -19.99 1.89
N LEU A 191 -25.21 -20.96 1.48
CA LEU A 191 -26.65 -20.77 1.31
C LEU A 191 -27.38 -20.49 2.63
N ASN A 192 -26.90 -21.02 3.76
CA ASN A 192 -27.41 -20.71 5.11
C ASN A 192 -27.52 -19.22 5.41
N ARG A 193 -26.69 -18.37 4.78
CA ARG A 193 -26.69 -16.92 4.98
C ARG A 193 -27.62 -16.19 4.01
N ILE A 194 -28.06 -16.85 2.94
CA ILE A 194 -28.95 -16.27 1.94
C ILE A 194 -30.40 -16.42 2.40
N GLU A 195 -31.14 -15.32 2.39
CA GLU A 195 -32.57 -15.34 2.73
C GLU A 195 -33.43 -15.86 1.58
N PRO A 196 -34.42 -16.74 1.85
CA PRO A 196 -35.32 -17.29 0.84
C PRO A 196 -36.42 -16.29 0.42
N SER A 197 -36.06 -15.02 0.17
CA SER A 197 -36.98 -13.95 -0.24
C SER A 197 -36.92 -13.70 -1.76
N ARG A 198 -37.99 -13.10 -2.31
CA ARG A 198 -38.00 -12.67 -3.73
C ARG A 198 -37.16 -11.41 -3.97
N ASN A 199 -37.05 -10.55 -2.96
CA ASN A 199 -36.35 -9.27 -3.06
C ASN A 199 -34.84 -9.47 -2.88
N THR A 200 -34.01 -8.70 -3.57
CA THR A 200 -32.56 -8.72 -3.37
C THR A 200 -32.18 -7.80 -2.22
N THR A 201 -31.62 -8.36 -1.15
CA THR A 201 -31.10 -7.64 0.02
C THR A 201 -29.63 -7.27 -0.20
N LEU A 202 -29.09 -6.42 0.69
CA LEU A 202 -27.66 -6.09 0.70
C LEU A 202 -26.79 -7.31 1.02
N ASP A 203 -27.26 -8.21 1.89
CA ASP A 203 -26.54 -9.44 2.22
C ASP A 203 -26.43 -10.35 1.00
N ASP A 204 -27.50 -10.49 0.20
CA ASP A 204 -27.46 -11.27 -1.05
C ASP A 204 -26.39 -10.75 -2.02
N VAL A 205 -26.24 -9.42 -2.11
CA VAL A 205 -25.22 -8.76 -2.94
C VAL A 205 -23.84 -9.08 -2.38
N GLN A 206 -23.64 -8.96 -1.07
CA GLN A 206 -22.37 -9.29 -0.42
C GLN A 206 -21.98 -10.76 -0.64
N GLN A 207 -22.93 -11.68 -0.50
CA GLN A 207 -22.69 -13.11 -0.71
C GLN A 207 -22.39 -13.44 -2.17
N ALA A 208 -23.02 -12.76 -3.11
CA ALA A 208 -22.65 -12.84 -4.53
C ALA A 208 -21.23 -12.32 -4.77
N GLU A 209 -20.85 -11.17 -4.21
CA GLU A 209 -19.49 -10.62 -4.31
C GLU A 209 -18.44 -11.59 -3.71
N HIS A 210 -18.73 -12.18 -2.56
CA HIS A 210 -17.88 -13.16 -1.91
C HIS A 210 -17.72 -14.42 -2.77
N PHE A 211 -18.81 -14.95 -3.32
CA PHE A 211 -18.78 -16.11 -4.22
C PHE A 211 -17.97 -15.83 -5.50
N ILE A 212 -18.17 -14.66 -6.10
CA ILE A 212 -17.40 -14.17 -7.26
C ILE A 212 -15.92 -14.06 -6.92
N THR A 213 -15.57 -13.60 -5.72
CA THR A 213 -14.17 -13.43 -5.31
C THR A 213 -13.51 -14.78 -5.05
N ARG A 214 -14.20 -15.72 -4.39
CA ARG A 214 -13.70 -17.09 -4.18
C ARG A 214 -13.47 -17.84 -5.48
N HIS A 215 -14.37 -17.72 -6.45
CA HIS A 215 -14.19 -18.35 -7.76
C HIS A 215 -13.05 -17.73 -8.57
N HIS A 216 -12.84 -16.41 -8.43
CA HIS A 216 -11.70 -15.71 -9.01
C HIS A 216 -10.35 -16.26 -8.52
N TYR A 217 -10.27 -16.59 -7.23
CA TYR A 217 -9.11 -17.26 -6.64
C TYR A 217 -8.93 -18.69 -7.16
N LYS A 218 -10.02 -19.45 -7.31
CA LYS A 218 -9.99 -20.82 -7.83
C LYS A 218 -9.55 -20.91 -9.30
N GLU A 219 -9.89 -19.93 -10.14
CA GLU A 219 -9.42 -19.91 -11.54
C GLU A 219 -7.90 -19.69 -11.64
N ASN A 220 -7.28 -19.06 -10.64
CA ASN A 220 -5.87 -18.67 -10.71
C ASN A 220 -5.12 -18.91 -9.40
N VAL A 221 -5.20 -20.15 -8.91
CA VAL A 221 -4.59 -20.60 -7.65
C VAL A 221 -3.07 -20.39 -7.63
N SER A 222 -2.39 -20.61 -8.76
CA SER A 222 -0.94 -20.41 -8.86
C SER A 222 -0.53 -18.96 -8.61
N GLU A 223 -1.27 -18.01 -9.19
CA GLU A 223 -1.03 -16.58 -8.98
C GLU A 223 -1.38 -16.16 -7.54
N LEU A 224 -2.46 -16.69 -6.98
CA LEU A 224 -2.82 -16.47 -5.58
C LEU A 224 -1.72 -16.96 -4.62
N ASN A 225 -1.24 -18.20 -4.80
CA ASN A 225 -0.20 -18.79 -3.94
C ASN A 225 1.09 -17.97 -3.96
N ARG A 226 1.46 -17.43 -5.12
CA ARG A 226 2.61 -16.53 -5.24
C ARG A 226 2.45 -15.29 -4.35
N TYR A 227 1.25 -14.74 -4.24
CA TYR A 227 1.01 -13.53 -3.46
C TYR A 227 0.81 -13.80 -1.98
N THR A 228 0.18 -14.90 -1.60
CA THR A 228 0.06 -15.30 -0.19
C THR A 228 1.42 -15.61 0.43
N GLN A 229 2.40 -16.03 -0.38
CA GLN A 229 3.79 -16.23 0.03
C GLN A 229 4.64 -14.94 0.07
N ASP A 230 4.14 -13.82 -0.46
CA ASP A 230 4.88 -12.55 -0.42
C ASP A 230 4.77 -11.89 0.96
N ARG A 231 5.87 -11.93 1.72
CA ARG A 231 5.98 -11.34 3.06
C ARG A 231 5.63 -9.84 3.07
N ASN A 232 5.82 -9.12 1.97
CA ASN A 232 5.54 -7.68 1.91
C ASN A 232 4.03 -7.37 1.92
N LEU A 233 3.18 -8.31 1.51
CA LEU A 233 1.74 -8.07 1.34
C LEU A 233 0.92 -8.37 2.60
N LYS A 234 1.49 -9.09 3.57
CA LYS A 234 0.84 -9.47 4.85
C LYS A 234 -0.62 -9.87 4.64
N LEU A 235 -0.84 -10.91 3.84
CA LEU A 235 -2.18 -11.42 3.52
C LEU A 235 -2.68 -12.42 4.56
N PHE A 236 -3.97 -12.40 4.84
CA PHE A 236 -4.67 -13.43 5.61
C PHE A 236 -6.00 -13.77 4.94
N SER A 237 -6.49 -14.99 5.15
CA SER A 237 -7.85 -15.37 4.74
C SER A 237 -8.82 -15.03 5.86
N ASP A 238 -9.93 -14.38 5.53
CA ASP A 238 -11.02 -14.17 6.46
C ASP A 238 -11.91 -15.43 6.62
N LYS A 239 -12.90 -15.33 7.50
CA LYS A 239 -13.91 -16.37 7.78
C LYS A 239 -14.75 -16.76 6.56
N ASP A 240 -14.76 -15.94 5.52
CA ASP A 240 -15.53 -16.12 4.31
C ASP A 240 -14.67 -16.69 3.16
N GLY A 241 -13.40 -17.01 3.44
CA GLY A 241 -12.45 -17.54 2.47
C GLY A 241 -11.89 -16.47 1.52
N ILE A 242 -11.93 -15.20 1.92
CA ILE A 242 -11.45 -14.07 1.14
C ILE A 242 -10.09 -13.62 1.66
N PHE A 243 -9.11 -13.57 0.76
CA PHE A 243 -7.79 -13.04 1.09
C PHE A 243 -7.82 -11.51 1.20
N ARG A 244 -7.29 -11.00 2.31
CA ARG A 244 -7.22 -9.57 2.64
C ARG A 244 -5.83 -9.19 3.07
N ALA A 245 -5.42 -7.95 2.77
CA ALA A 245 -4.13 -7.42 3.20
C ALA A 245 -4.25 -6.65 4.51
N ILE A 246 -3.28 -6.84 5.40
CA ILE A 246 -3.16 -6.02 6.61
C ILE A 246 -2.51 -4.69 6.23
N THR A 247 -3.24 -3.59 6.39
CA THR A 247 -2.69 -2.25 6.18
C THR A 247 -2.23 -1.61 7.49
N ARG A 248 -1.44 -0.54 7.38
CA ARG A 248 -1.07 0.31 8.52
C ARG A 248 -2.24 1.11 9.09
N MET A 249 -3.44 1.01 8.50
CA MET A 249 -4.63 1.77 8.89
C MET A 249 -5.51 1.04 9.92
N LYS A 250 -4.99 0.04 10.64
CA LYS A 250 -5.74 -0.74 11.63
C LYS A 250 -6.49 0.14 12.66
N ASN A 251 -5.84 1.20 13.13
CA ASN A 251 -6.37 2.12 14.15
C ASN A 251 -7.17 3.31 13.58
N SER A 252 -7.37 3.37 12.26
CA SER A 252 -8.17 4.44 11.63
C SER A 252 -9.66 4.28 11.92
N ARG A 253 -10.47 5.33 11.69
CA ARG A 253 -11.94 5.25 11.72
C ARG A 253 -12.56 4.75 10.41
N LEU A 254 -11.76 4.15 9.52
CA LEU A 254 -12.22 3.68 8.22
C LEU A 254 -13.06 2.41 8.32
N GLN A 255 -13.83 2.13 7.27
CA GLN A 255 -14.58 0.87 7.14
C GLN A 255 -13.64 -0.34 7.10
N HIS A 256 -14.15 -1.52 7.49
CA HIS A 256 -13.38 -2.75 7.57
C HIS A 256 -12.64 -3.07 6.25
N ASP A 257 -13.33 -2.95 5.12
CA ASP A 257 -12.75 -3.19 3.78
C ASP A 257 -11.64 -2.20 3.42
N ALA A 258 -11.65 -0.97 3.95
CA ALA A 258 -10.58 -0.01 3.73
C ALA A 258 -9.37 -0.27 4.63
N LYS A 259 -9.60 -0.82 5.83
CA LYS A 259 -8.54 -1.26 6.74
C LYS A 259 -7.86 -2.54 6.24
N ASN A 260 -8.66 -3.49 5.79
CA ASN A 260 -8.24 -4.81 5.35
C ASN A 260 -8.80 -5.10 3.94
N PRO A 261 -8.23 -4.48 2.91
CA PRO A 261 -8.73 -4.57 1.55
C PRO A 261 -8.61 -5.96 0.97
N VAL A 262 -9.59 -6.32 0.15
CA VAL A 262 -9.70 -7.61 -0.52
C VAL A 262 -8.69 -7.72 -1.66
N LEU A 263 -7.95 -8.82 -1.71
CA LEU A 263 -7.00 -9.08 -2.79
C LEU A 263 -7.71 -9.26 -4.13
N LEU A 264 -7.21 -8.59 -5.17
CA LEU A 264 -7.62 -8.84 -6.54
C LEU A 264 -6.41 -9.25 -7.37
N LEU A 265 -6.48 -10.41 -8.02
CA LEU A 265 -5.41 -10.92 -8.88
C LEU A 265 -5.38 -10.10 -10.17
N PRO A 266 -4.22 -9.52 -10.53
CA PRO A 266 -4.15 -8.45 -11.53
C PRO A 266 -4.51 -8.88 -12.95
N LYS A 267 -4.25 -10.13 -13.31
CA LYS A 267 -4.48 -10.65 -14.68
C LYS A 267 -5.89 -11.18 -14.92
N HIS A 268 -6.74 -11.20 -13.91
CA HIS A 268 -8.07 -11.79 -14.03
C HIS A 268 -9.11 -10.78 -14.52
N PRO A 269 -10.09 -11.17 -15.36
CA PRO A 269 -11.12 -10.26 -15.90
C PRO A 269 -11.93 -9.52 -14.82
N LEU A 270 -12.11 -10.14 -13.65
CA LEU A 270 -12.76 -9.51 -12.48
C LEU A 270 -12.11 -8.17 -12.09
N SER A 271 -10.78 -8.12 -12.07
CA SER A 271 -10.01 -6.93 -11.69
C SER A 271 -10.24 -5.79 -12.69
N GLN A 272 -10.28 -6.11 -13.97
CA GLN A 272 -10.60 -5.15 -15.04
C GLN A 272 -12.04 -4.64 -14.90
N MET A 273 -13.02 -5.52 -14.71
CA MET A 273 -14.43 -5.13 -14.54
C MET A 273 -14.66 -4.20 -13.34
N ILE A 274 -13.97 -4.45 -12.22
CA ILE A 274 -14.06 -3.59 -11.02
C ILE A 274 -13.49 -2.21 -11.32
N LEU A 275 -12.32 -2.16 -11.96
CA LEU A 275 -11.67 -0.90 -12.31
C LEU A 275 -12.49 -0.10 -13.31
N GLU A 276 -13.05 -0.76 -14.32
CA GLU A 276 -13.91 -0.16 -15.33
C GLU A 276 -15.20 0.41 -14.70
N LYS A 277 -15.81 -0.31 -13.74
CA LYS A 277 -16.95 0.20 -12.96
C LYS A 277 -16.62 1.54 -12.29
N HIS A 278 -15.45 1.64 -11.66
CA HIS A 278 -15.04 2.88 -10.99
C HIS A 278 -14.67 3.98 -11.98
N HIS A 279 -14.01 3.66 -13.09
CA HIS A 279 -13.68 4.61 -14.14
C HIS A 279 -14.94 5.24 -14.76
N ARG A 280 -15.95 4.42 -15.11
CA ARG A 280 -17.25 4.91 -15.62
C ARG A 280 -18.00 5.74 -14.56
N LYS A 281 -17.99 5.31 -13.30
CA LYS A 281 -18.63 6.05 -12.18
C LYS A 281 -18.03 7.45 -12.01
N LEU A 282 -16.73 7.61 -12.26
CA LEU A 282 -16.01 8.88 -12.15
C LEU A 282 -15.95 9.65 -13.48
N ARG A 283 -16.86 9.39 -14.43
CA ARG A 283 -16.97 10.08 -15.72
C ARG A 283 -15.65 10.10 -16.51
N HIS A 284 -15.02 8.94 -16.62
CA HIS A 284 -13.78 8.75 -17.37
C HIS A 284 -12.56 9.52 -16.84
N GLY A 285 -12.52 9.80 -15.54
CA GLY A 285 -11.34 10.37 -14.89
C GLY A 285 -10.08 9.55 -15.14
N GLY A 286 -8.94 10.24 -15.24
CA GLY A 286 -7.65 9.61 -15.57
C GLY A 286 -7.21 8.54 -14.57
N VAL A 287 -6.15 7.80 -14.92
CA VAL A 287 -5.65 6.61 -14.17
C VAL A 287 -5.63 6.78 -12.64
N PRO A 288 -5.10 7.88 -12.05
CA PRO A 288 -5.10 8.07 -10.60
C PRO A 288 -6.51 8.09 -9.99
N HIS A 289 -7.46 8.74 -10.67
CA HIS A 289 -8.83 8.89 -10.21
C HIS A 289 -9.56 7.54 -10.17
N ALA A 290 -9.31 6.64 -11.13
CA ALA A 290 -9.89 5.31 -11.13
C ALA A 290 -9.33 4.41 -10.00
N ILE A 291 -8.04 4.56 -9.65
CA ILE A 291 -7.35 3.70 -8.67
C ILE A 291 -7.71 4.04 -7.23
N VAL A 292 -7.84 5.34 -6.89
CA VAL A 292 -8.12 5.79 -5.52
C VAL A 292 -9.38 5.14 -4.90
N PRO A 293 -10.56 5.14 -5.53
CA PRO A 293 -11.75 4.54 -4.94
C PRO A 293 -11.65 3.01 -4.85
N VAL A 294 -10.93 2.37 -5.78
CA VAL A 294 -10.69 0.92 -5.74
C VAL A 294 -9.90 0.54 -4.50
N ARG A 295 -8.89 1.34 -4.12
CA ARG A 295 -8.10 1.13 -2.90
C ARG A 295 -8.89 1.21 -1.60
N GLY A 296 -10.08 1.82 -1.62
CA GLY A 296 -10.98 1.85 -0.47
C GLY A 296 -11.59 0.50 -0.10
N LYS A 297 -11.56 -0.49 -1.01
CA LYS A 297 -12.10 -1.83 -0.76
C LYS A 297 -11.18 -2.97 -1.20
N TYR A 298 -10.34 -2.71 -2.21
CA TYR A 298 -9.53 -3.74 -2.87
C TYR A 298 -8.06 -3.37 -2.90
N ILE A 299 -7.20 -4.38 -2.76
CA ILE A 299 -5.78 -4.29 -3.00
C ILE A 299 -5.48 -4.94 -4.35
N MET A 300 -5.16 -4.10 -5.34
CA MET A 300 -4.70 -4.52 -6.64
C MET A 300 -3.19 -4.40 -6.72
N LEU A 301 -2.54 -5.45 -7.21
CA LEU A 301 -1.11 -5.44 -7.48
C LEU A 301 -0.88 -4.85 -8.88
N LYS A 302 0.08 -3.91 -8.99
CA LYS A 302 0.33 -3.15 -10.23
C LYS A 302 -0.94 -2.46 -10.81
N PRO A 303 -1.68 -1.68 -10.00
CA PRO A 303 -2.98 -1.13 -10.39
C PRO A 303 -2.91 -0.17 -11.59
N ARG A 304 -1.76 0.51 -11.78
CA ARG A 304 -1.54 1.39 -12.95
C ARG A 304 -1.54 0.63 -14.27
N GLN A 305 -0.90 -0.54 -14.33
CA GLN A 305 -0.85 -1.34 -15.56
C GLN A 305 -2.25 -1.81 -15.97
N ILE A 306 -3.06 -2.23 -14.99
CA ILE A 306 -4.46 -2.63 -15.23
C ILE A 306 -5.29 -1.41 -15.65
N ALA A 307 -5.11 -0.27 -14.99
CA ALA A 307 -5.81 0.97 -15.34
C ALA A 307 -5.47 1.41 -16.76
N GLU A 308 -4.20 1.42 -17.14
CA GLU A 308 -3.77 1.74 -18.50
C GLU A 308 -4.36 0.78 -19.54
N SER A 309 -4.55 -0.51 -19.21
CA SER A 309 -5.23 -1.45 -20.12
C SER A 309 -6.73 -1.24 -20.26
N VAL A 310 -7.37 -0.60 -19.28
CA VAL A 310 -8.82 -0.35 -19.26
C VAL A 310 -9.18 1.04 -19.80
N LEU A 311 -8.25 2.00 -19.67
CA LEU A 311 -8.43 3.39 -20.08
C LEU A 311 -7.93 3.70 -21.51
N ARG A 312 -7.28 2.74 -22.18
CA ARG A 312 -6.93 2.82 -23.60
C ARG A 312 -8.11 2.37 -24.46
#